data_AF-A0A4P9X8U8-F1
#
_entry.id   AF-A0A4P9X8U8-F1
#
_cell.length_a   1.000
_cell.length_b   1.000
_cell.length_c   1.000
_cell.angle_alpha   90.00
_cell.angle_beta   90.00
_cell.angle_gamma   90.00
#
_symmetry.space_group_name_H-M   'P 1'
#
loop_
_entity.id
_entity.type
_entity.pdbx_description
1 polymer ?
#
loop_
_entity_poly.entity_id
_entity_poly.type
_entity_poly.pdbx_seq_one_letter_code
_entity_poly.pdbx_strand_id
1 'polypeptide(L)'
;MSDTLRRRAAPHSASAKHEPQQAFSPIRKGPVLATPLDWLYAAVKLTRPHTIVHTTLAPMAVTAMALGGYGQLVHIPGDIWANLLLVQFGFMMANVWIVGINQIYDIDIDQINKAELPLPAGILSIKQAWVIITTALMVGTSCIMLGTSNNLIRGLWAFGTFLGTLYSIPSVRGKNSAMYTCMAITFCRGVIFPTCIYANVIDHFRPGASYLAPDISYVILFSIFWVLAISIFKDLPDVKGDLAHGSSNTLPLTIGIPNTVRLCMAIMFSPLVFSMVLTPTTYMLIWHTTLAAVLAIGWAQMDYTSKASLTAFYRVVVWNSLYLEYLLLPVTASVARLAF
;
A
#
# COMPACT_ATOMS: atom_id res chain seq x y z
N MET A 1 12.80 -1.77 -79.68
CA MET A 1 13.73 -0.61 -79.76
C MET A 1 13.41 0.28 -78.58
N SER A 2 14.22 0.51 -77.57
CA SER A 2 15.64 0.27 -77.25
C SER A 2 15.73 0.20 -75.71
N ASP A 3 16.21 -0.89 -75.13
CA ASP A 3 17.58 -1.01 -74.59
C ASP A 3 17.95 0.08 -73.56
N THR A 4 17.88 -0.23 -72.26
CA THR A 4 19.09 -0.52 -71.46
C THR A 4 18.75 -0.82 -69.99
N LEU A 5 19.27 -1.97 -69.56
CA LEU A 5 19.26 -2.53 -68.20
C LEU A 5 20.41 -1.96 -67.34
N ARG A 6 20.26 -2.18 -66.02
CA ARG A 6 21.28 -2.23 -64.94
C ARG A 6 21.79 -0.92 -64.34
N ARG A 7 21.52 -0.76 -63.03
CA ARG A 7 22.51 -0.74 -61.91
C ARG A 7 21.75 -0.54 -60.60
N ARG A 8 21.64 -1.59 -59.78
CA ARG A 8 22.46 -1.90 -58.59
C ARG A 8 22.08 -1.09 -57.35
N ALA A 9 21.60 -1.84 -56.36
CA ALA A 9 21.45 -1.46 -54.96
C ALA A 9 22.74 -0.86 -54.37
N ALA A 10 22.57 0.15 -53.54
CA ALA A 10 23.57 0.62 -52.58
C ALA A 10 22.91 0.72 -51.19
N PRO A 11 23.61 0.33 -50.11
CA PRO A 11 23.04 0.22 -48.77
C PRO A 11 23.11 1.59 -48.06
N HIS A 12 21.99 2.03 -47.48
CA HIS A 12 22.01 3.14 -46.52
C HIS A 12 22.47 2.62 -45.15
N SER A 13 23.79 2.58 -44.95
CA SER A 13 24.40 2.57 -43.62
C SER A 13 24.28 3.96 -42.99
N ALA A 14 23.15 4.24 -42.36
CA ALA A 14 23.05 5.33 -41.40
C ALA A 14 23.30 4.75 -40.01
N SER A 15 24.56 4.83 -39.58
CA SER A 15 25.00 4.59 -38.21
C SER A 15 24.13 5.41 -37.25
N ALA A 16 23.23 4.74 -36.54
CA ALA A 16 22.57 5.28 -35.37
C ALA A 16 23.67 5.52 -34.33
N LYS A 17 24.08 6.78 -34.17
CA LYS A 17 24.92 7.18 -33.05
C LYS A 17 24.15 6.86 -31.78
N HIS A 18 24.58 5.81 -31.08
CA HIS A 18 24.23 5.61 -29.68
C HIS A 18 24.67 6.86 -28.93
N GLU A 19 23.71 7.71 -28.58
CA GLU A 19 23.92 8.65 -27.48
C GLU A 19 24.28 7.82 -26.24
N PRO A 20 25.43 8.07 -25.61
CA PRO A 20 25.78 7.36 -24.39
C PRO A 20 24.69 7.66 -23.36
N GLN A 21 24.11 6.60 -22.80
CA GLN A 21 23.29 6.64 -21.60
C GLN A 21 23.93 7.62 -20.62
N GLN A 22 23.22 8.71 -20.28
CA GLN A 22 23.68 9.66 -19.28
C GLN A 22 24.09 8.86 -18.03
N ALA A 23 25.38 8.84 -17.74
CA ALA A 23 25.91 8.21 -16.55
C ALA A 23 25.23 8.89 -15.35
N PHE A 24 24.38 8.13 -14.65
CA PHE A 24 23.68 8.61 -13.48
C PHE A 24 24.68 9.16 -12.46
N SER A 25 24.37 10.34 -11.94
CA SER A 25 25.19 11.07 -10.98
C SER A 25 25.56 10.16 -9.80
N PRO A 26 26.84 10.16 -9.37
CA PRO A 26 27.23 9.38 -8.19
C PRO A 26 26.38 9.82 -7.00
N ILE A 27 25.94 8.85 -6.20
CA ILE A 27 25.21 9.02 -4.93
C ILE A 27 25.71 10.31 -4.27
N ARG A 28 24.86 11.35 -4.20
CA ARG A 28 25.17 12.50 -3.35
C ARG A 28 25.34 11.91 -1.95
N LYS A 29 26.59 11.86 -1.47
CA LYS A 29 26.88 11.44 -0.10
C LYS A 29 26.19 12.46 0.79
N GLY A 30 24.97 12.13 1.23
CA GLY A 30 24.32 12.82 2.33
C GLY A 30 25.25 12.79 3.55
N PRO A 31 25.06 13.70 4.51
CA PRO A 31 25.88 13.71 5.71
C PRO A 31 25.82 12.31 6.34
N VAL A 32 27.00 11.75 6.62
CA VAL A 32 27.15 10.53 7.42
C VAL A 32 26.29 10.74 8.67
N LEU A 33 25.42 9.78 8.96
CA LEU A 33 24.54 9.75 10.14
C LEU A 33 25.29 10.31 11.37
N ALA A 34 25.02 11.58 11.70
CA ALA A 34 25.82 12.31 12.68
C ALA A 34 25.42 11.93 14.10
N THR A 35 24.20 11.44 14.28
CA THR A 35 23.65 11.05 15.57
C THR A 35 22.80 9.77 15.50
N PRO A 36 22.60 9.06 16.62
CA PRO A 36 21.63 7.97 16.72
C PRO A 36 20.19 8.39 16.36
N LEU A 37 19.84 9.67 16.59
CA LEU A 37 18.53 10.22 16.23
C LEU A 37 18.34 10.32 14.71
N ASP A 38 19.39 10.70 13.97
CA ASP A 38 19.34 10.72 12.51
C ASP A 38 19.15 9.31 11.94
N TRP A 39 19.80 8.32 12.56
CA TRP A 39 19.64 6.91 12.19
C TRP A 39 18.21 6.43 12.46
N LEU A 40 17.68 6.73 13.64
CA LEU A 40 16.31 6.36 14.00
C LEU A 40 15.30 7.02 13.06
N TYR A 41 15.46 8.32 12.77
CA TYR A 41 14.62 9.03 11.82
C TYR A 41 14.65 8.37 10.43
N ALA A 42 15.84 8.01 9.95
CA ALA A 42 16.00 7.34 8.66
C ALA A 42 15.36 5.95 8.65
N ALA A 43 15.54 5.16 9.72
CA ALA A 43 14.91 3.85 9.88
C ALA A 43 13.37 3.97 9.91
N VAL A 44 12.82 4.94 10.64
CA VAL A 44 11.37 5.20 10.67
C VAL A 44 10.87 5.62 9.29
N LYS A 45 11.59 6.49 8.59
CA LYS A 45 11.19 6.95 7.25
C LYS A 45 11.21 5.80 6.22
N LEU A 46 12.15 4.85 6.35
CA LEU A 46 12.22 3.63 5.53
C LEU A 46 10.93 2.80 5.64
N THR A 47 10.28 2.77 6.81
CA THR A 47 9.03 2.00 7.03
C THR A 47 7.80 2.57 6.32
N ARG A 48 7.90 3.75 5.67
CA ARG A 48 6.75 4.50 5.13
C ARG A 48 5.67 4.69 6.21
N PRO A 49 5.83 5.65 7.15
CA PRO A 49 5.02 5.75 8.36
C PRO A 49 3.50 5.72 8.16
N HIS A 50 3.00 6.30 7.07
CA HIS A 50 1.57 6.25 6.71
C HIS A 50 1.05 4.81 6.58
N THR A 51 1.84 3.90 6.01
CA THR A 51 1.47 2.49 5.91
C THR A 51 1.48 1.77 7.27
N ILE A 52 2.31 2.23 8.20
CA ILE A 52 2.42 1.70 9.57
C ILE A 52 1.20 2.12 10.39
N VAL A 53 0.80 3.40 10.32
CA VAL A 53 -0.42 3.91 10.97
C VAL A 53 -1.63 3.06 10.58
N HIS A 54 -1.79 2.74 9.29
CA HIS A 54 -2.84 1.83 8.85
C HIS A 54 -2.74 0.44 9.50
N THR A 55 -1.55 -0.18 9.51
CA THR A 55 -1.35 -1.50 10.13
C THR A 55 -1.46 -1.46 11.66
N THR A 56 -1.53 -0.28 12.27
CA THR A 56 -1.83 -0.09 13.69
C THR A 56 -3.34 0.07 13.92
N LEU A 57 -4.01 0.94 13.16
CA LEU A 57 -5.42 1.27 13.34
C LEU A 57 -6.36 0.16 12.88
N ALA A 58 -6.09 -0.44 11.73
CA ALA A 58 -6.97 -1.44 11.13
C ALA A 58 -7.15 -2.67 12.03
N PRO A 59 -6.11 -3.23 12.69
CA PRO A 59 -6.32 -4.36 13.58
C PRO A 59 -7.16 -4.05 14.81
N MET A 60 -7.00 -2.85 15.38
CA MET A 60 -7.83 -2.40 16.51
C MET A 60 -9.29 -2.26 16.09
N ALA A 61 -9.53 -1.69 14.91
CA ALA A 61 -10.86 -1.56 14.34
C ALA A 61 -11.51 -2.92 14.08
N VAL A 62 -10.80 -3.83 13.40
CA VAL A 62 -11.30 -5.19 13.10
C VAL A 62 -11.57 -5.97 14.38
N THR A 63 -10.71 -5.85 15.39
CA THR A 63 -10.92 -6.50 16.70
C THR A 63 -12.18 -5.97 17.38
N ALA A 64 -12.35 -4.65 17.44
CA ALA A 64 -13.54 -4.04 18.00
C ALA A 64 -14.80 -4.47 17.23
N MET A 65 -14.77 -4.45 15.90
CA MET A 65 -15.87 -4.92 15.04
C MET A 65 -16.25 -6.37 15.33
N ALA A 66 -15.27 -7.27 15.40
CA ALA A 66 -15.49 -8.70 15.65
C ALA A 66 -16.19 -8.93 17.00
N LEU A 67 -15.79 -8.17 18.03
CA LEU A 67 -16.35 -8.28 19.37
C LEU A 67 -17.66 -7.50 19.56
N GLY A 68 -17.99 -6.59 18.63
CA GLY A 68 -19.23 -5.80 18.67
C GLY A 68 -19.07 -4.38 19.20
N GLY A 69 -17.85 -3.87 19.34
CA GLY A 69 -17.58 -2.47 19.64
C GLY A 69 -16.29 -2.21 20.39
N TYR A 70 -15.92 -0.93 20.47
CA TYR A 70 -14.77 -0.47 21.27
C TYR A 70 -14.92 -0.81 22.75
N GLY A 71 -16.15 -0.77 23.29
CA GLY A 71 -16.41 -1.11 24.69
C GLY A 71 -16.02 -2.55 25.05
N GLN A 72 -15.92 -3.45 24.07
CA GLN A 72 -15.55 -4.85 24.33
C GLN A 72 -14.04 -5.07 24.46
N LEU A 73 -13.22 -4.11 24.00
CA LEU A 73 -11.76 -4.23 24.03
C LEU A 73 -11.21 -4.31 25.46
N VAL A 74 -11.87 -3.66 26.43
CA VAL A 74 -11.44 -3.66 27.84
C VAL A 74 -11.68 -5.00 28.54
N HIS A 75 -12.48 -5.87 27.93
CA HIS A 75 -12.82 -7.19 28.48
C HIS A 75 -11.95 -8.32 27.91
N ILE A 76 -11.04 -8.02 26.98
CA ILE A 76 -10.13 -9.00 26.41
C ILE A 76 -9.07 -9.38 27.47
N PRO A 77 -8.89 -10.68 27.78
CA PRO A 77 -7.82 -11.16 28.65
C PRO A 77 -6.42 -10.80 28.16
N GLY A 78 -5.48 -10.57 29.08
CA GLY A 78 -4.14 -10.07 28.75
C GLY A 78 -3.31 -11.01 27.86
N ASP A 79 -3.45 -12.32 28.03
CA ASP A 79 -2.82 -13.35 27.20
C ASP A 79 -3.36 -13.35 25.77
N ILE A 80 -4.68 -13.18 25.61
CA ILE A 80 -5.30 -13.01 24.29
C ILE A 80 -4.83 -11.71 23.65
N TRP A 81 -4.77 -10.60 24.40
CA TRP A 81 -4.19 -9.35 23.92
C TRP A 81 -2.76 -9.51 23.42
N ALA A 82 -1.92 -10.24 24.15
CA ALA A 82 -0.55 -10.51 23.74
C ALA A 82 -0.51 -11.25 22.38
N ASN A 83 -1.37 -12.26 22.19
CA ASN A 83 -1.48 -12.98 20.92
C ASN A 83 -1.96 -12.07 19.77
N LEU A 84 -2.98 -11.25 19.99
CA LEU A 84 -3.48 -10.29 19.01
C LEU A 84 -2.39 -9.29 18.59
N LEU A 85 -1.65 -8.75 19.56
CA LEU A 85 -0.55 -7.82 19.33
C LEU A 85 0.60 -8.49 18.59
N LEU A 86 0.98 -9.73 18.93
CA LEU A 86 2.01 -10.47 18.22
C LEU A 86 1.65 -10.65 16.74
N VAL A 87 0.41 -11.05 16.43
CA VAL A 87 -0.02 -11.17 15.03
C VAL A 87 0.01 -9.82 14.31
N GLN A 88 -0.46 -8.76 14.96
CA GLN A 88 -0.38 -7.40 14.44
C GLN A 88 1.07 -6.96 14.15
N PHE A 89 1.99 -7.16 15.10
CA PHE A 89 3.42 -6.87 14.92
C PHE A 89 4.01 -7.70 13.78
N GLY A 90 3.60 -8.95 13.63
CA GLY A 90 3.95 -9.80 12.51
C GLY A 90 3.62 -9.19 11.14
N PHE A 91 2.41 -8.67 10.97
CA PHE A 91 2.01 -7.96 9.75
C PHE A 91 2.71 -6.62 9.58
N MET A 92 2.97 -5.89 10.67
CA MET A 92 3.69 -4.63 10.63
C MET A 92 5.14 -4.83 10.16
N MET A 93 5.80 -5.88 10.64
CA MET A 93 7.15 -6.24 10.21
C MET A 93 7.20 -6.75 8.76
N ALA A 94 6.20 -7.51 8.32
CA ALA A 94 6.07 -7.86 6.91
C ALA A 94 5.92 -6.61 6.03
N ASN A 95 5.17 -5.59 6.49
CA ASN A 95 5.09 -4.31 5.79
C ASN A 95 6.47 -3.65 5.68
N VAL A 96 7.25 -3.58 6.77
CA VAL A 96 8.63 -3.04 6.75
C VAL A 96 9.52 -3.77 5.74
N TRP A 97 9.44 -5.11 5.70
CA TRP A 97 10.15 -5.92 4.69
C TRP A 97 9.75 -5.49 3.27
N ILE A 98 8.45 -5.49 2.97
CA ILE A 98 7.90 -5.24 1.63
C ILE A 98 8.22 -3.82 1.14
N VAL A 99 8.01 -2.79 1.97
CA VAL A 99 8.31 -1.40 1.56
C VAL A 99 9.82 -1.14 1.46
N GLY A 100 10.60 -1.82 2.30
CA GLY A 100 12.04 -1.67 2.34
C GLY A 100 12.73 -2.34 1.15
N ILE A 101 12.37 -3.59 0.83
CA ILE A 101 12.91 -4.29 -0.35
C ILE A 101 12.54 -3.56 -1.65
N ASN A 102 11.32 -3.01 -1.74
CA ASN A 102 10.94 -2.18 -2.88
C ASN A 102 11.84 -0.95 -3.01
N GLN A 103 12.14 -0.24 -1.91
CA GLN A 103 13.03 0.93 -1.96
C GLN A 103 14.49 0.58 -2.29
N ILE A 104 14.96 -0.62 -1.93
CA ILE A 104 16.30 -1.07 -2.31
C ILE A 104 16.40 -1.28 -3.83
N TYR A 105 15.41 -1.95 -4.43
CA TYR A 105 15.42 -2.22 -5.87
C TYR A 105 15.03 -1.00 -6.72
N ASP A 106 14.18 -0.12 -6.21
CA ASP A 106 13.72 1.09 -6.92
C ASP A 106 14.58 2.33 -6.59
N ILE A 107 15.82 2.16 -6.10
CA ILE A 107 16.64 3.29 -5.65
C ILE A 107 16.84 4.35 -6.75
N ASP A 108 17.07 3.94 -8.00
CA ASP A 108 17.29 4.86 -9.13
C ASP A 108 16.00 5.58 -9.55
N ILE A 109 14.85 4.90 -9.45
CA ILE A 109 13.52 5.48 -9.69
C ILE A 109 13.19 6.49 -8.58
N ASP A 110 13.41 6.11 -7.33
CA ASP A 110 13.13 6.93 -6.15
C ASP A 110 14.11 8.12 -6.04
N GLN A 111 15.29 8.11 -6.68
CA GLN A 111 16.12 9.32 -6.81
C GLN A 111 15.44 10.43 -7.62
N ILE A 112 14.62 10.08 -8.61
CA ILE A 112 13.84 11.05 -9.39
C ILE A 112 12.56 11.41 -8.66
N ASN A 113 11.87 10.38 -8.13
CA ASN A 113 10.53 10.55 -7.62
C ASN A 113 10.45 10.96 -6.16
N LYS A 114 11.38 10.49 -5.33
CA LYS A 114 11.29 10.53 -3.88
C LYS A 114 12.69 10.75 -3.26
N ALA A 115 13.40 11.74 -3.77
CA ALA A 115 14.78 12.05 -3.41
C ALA A 115 14.98 12.31 -1.91
N GLU A 116 13.90 12.63 -1.19
CA GLU A 116 13.92 12.82 0.26
C GLU A 116 14.04 11.52 1.06
N LEU A 117 13.84 10.35 0.45
CA LEU A 117 13.86 9.07 1.14
C LEU A 117 15.27 8.67 1.59
N PRO A 118 15.39 7.83 2.65
CA PRO A 118 16.67 7.52 3.26
C PRO A 118 17.72 6.93 2.31
N LEU A 119 17.31 6.07 1.39
CA LEU A 119 18.20 5.40 0.44
C LEU A 119 18.61 6.35 -0.71
N PRO A 120 17.68 6.98 -1.47
CA PRO A 120 18.02 7.98 -2.48
C PRO A 120 18.85 9.15 -1.95
N ALA A 121 18.58 9.63 -0.74
CA ALA A 121 19.31 10.73 -0.11
C ALA A 121 20.72 10.32 0.39
N GLY A 122 21.06 9.02 0.34
CA GLY A 122 22.33 8.50 0.85
C GLY A 122 22.46 8.52 2.38
N ILE A 123 21.36 8.71 3.11
CA ILE A 123 21.33 8.73 4.59
C ILE A 123 21.50 7.30 5.14
N LEU A 124 20.84 6.33 4.52
CA LEU A 124 21.06 4.90 4.79
C LEU A 124 21.82 4.26 3.63
N SER A 125 22.84 3.48 3.95
CA SER A 125 23.47 2.60 2.98
C SER A 125 22.57 1.41 2.63
N ILE A 126 22.75 0.84 1.44
CA ILE A 126 22.06 -0.38 1.00
C ILE A 126 22.28 -1.53 1.99
N LYS A 127 23.49 -1.68 2.53
CA LYS A 127 23.80 -2.70 3.54
C LYS A 127 22.98 -2.52 4.81
N GLN A 128 22.89 -1.30 5.33
CA GLN A 128 22.06 -1.00 6.50
C GLN A 128 20.57 -1.27 6.24
N ALA A 129 20.08 -0.90 5.06
CA ALA A 129 18.70 -1.17 4.68
C ALA A 129 18.42 -2.69 4.66
N TRP A 130 19.30 -3.51 4.07
CA TRP A 130 19.18 -4.97 4.10
C TRP A 130 19.14 -5.52 5.53
N VAL A 131 20.02 -5.05 6.41
CA VAL A 131 20.00 -5.46 7.84
C VAL A 131 18.65 -5.13 8.48
N ILE A 132 18.16 -3.90 8.34
CA ILE A 132 16.87 -3.49 8.92
C ILE A 132 15.73 -4.39 8.42
N ILE A 133 15.61 -4.60 7.11
CA ILE A 133 14.46 -5.31 6.55
C ILE A 133 14.53 -6.81 6.82
N THR A 134 15.71 -7.42 6.81
CA THR A 134 15.89 -8.84 7.15
C THR A 134 15.63 -9.10 8.62
N THR A 135 16.08 -8.21 9.51
CA THR A 135 15.70 -8.25 10.93
C THR A 135 14.19 -8.13 11.10
N ALA A 136 13.54 -7.19 10.40
CA ALA A 136 12.08 -7.07 10.43
C ALA A 136 11.41 -8.38 9.99
N LEU A 137 11.84 -8.99 8.88
CA LEU A 137 11.29 -10.27 8.41
C LEU A 137 11.42 -11.39 9.45
N MET A 138 12.60 -11.51 10.09
CA MET A 138 12.83 -12.50 11.15
C MET A 138 11.91 -12.26 12.35
N VAL A 139 11.88 -11.03 12.87
CA VAL A 139 11.01 -10.65 14.00
C VAL A 139 9.54 -10.88 13.65
N GLY A 140 9.11 -10.48 12.46
CA GLY A 140 7.75 -10.69 11.97
C GLY A 140 7.37 -12.17 11.92
N THR A 141 8.27 -13.01 11.42
CA THR A 141 8.09 -14.46 11.39
C THR A 141 7.93 -15.02 12.81
N SER A 142 8.81 -14.64 13.74
CA SER A 142 8.73 -15.06 15.14
C SER A 142 7.42 -14.62 15.79
N CYS A 143 6.99 -13.38 15.57
CA CYS A 143 5.72 -12.87 16.09
C CYS A 143 4.52 -13.67 15.57
N ILE A 144 4.48 -14.03 14.28
CA ILE A 144 3.39 -14.86 13.72
C ILE A 144 3.42 -16.29 14.25
N MET A 145 4.60 -16.88 14.41
CA MET A 145 4.71 -18.24 14.97
C MET A 145 4.26 -18.30 16.43
N LEU A 146 4.56 -17.27 17.22
CA LEU A 146 4.19 -17.19 18.63
C LEU A 146 2.74 -16.71 18.84
N GLY A 147 2.26 -15.79 18.01
CA GLY A 147 0.97 -15.12 18.22
C GLY A 147 -0.25 -15.92 17.77
N THR A 148 -0.09 -16.95 16.95
CA THR A 148 -1.21 -17.80 16.51
C THR A 148 -0.76 -19.22 16.19
N SER A 149 -1.59 -20.21 16.52
CA SER A 149 -1.45 -21.60 16.08
C SER A 149 -2.19 -21.90 14.78
N ASN A 150 -2.95 -20.94 14.24
CA ASN A 150 -3.74 -21.12 13.03
C ASN A 150 -2.85 -21.16 11.78
N ASN A 151 -2.77 -22.33 11.15
CA ASN A 151 -1.97 -22.54 9.94
C ASN A 151 -2.46 -21.73 8.74
N LEU A 152 -3.75 -21.36 8.66
CA LEU A 152 -4.25 -20.48 7.62
C LEU A 152 -3.63 -19.08 7.75
N ILE A 153 -3.63 -18.50 8.94
CA ILE A 153 -3.05 -17.17 9.19
C ILE A 153 -1.55 -17.18 8.87
N ARG A 154 -0.83 -18.22 9.35
CA ARG A 154 0.61 -18.40 9.07
C ARG A 154 0.87 -18.51 7.56
N GLY A 155 0.09 -19.33 6.85
CA GLY A 155 0.21 -19.52 5.41
C GLY A 155 -0.10 -18.27 4.60
N LEU A 156 -1.18 -17.56 4.95
CA LEU A 156 -1.57 -16.31 4.28
C LEU A 156 -0.58 -15.18 4.54
N TRP A 157 -0.04 -15.07 5.75
CA TRP A 157 1.02 -14.11 6.07
C TRP A 157 2.29 -14.40 5.26
N ALA A 158 2.72 -15.66 5.19
CA ALA A 158 3.87 -16.08 4.41
C ALA A 158 3.64 -15.82 2.91
N PHE A 159 2.46 -16.16 2.40
CA PHE A 159 2.08 -15.93 1.00
C PHE A 159 2.04 -14.44 0.66
N GLY A 160 1.45 -13.59 1.51
CA GLY A 160 1.42 -12.14 1.30
C GLY A 160 2.83 -11.53 1.31
N THR A 161 3.70 -11.99 2.21
CA THR A 161 5.11 -11.56 2.26
C THR A 161 5.88 -12.01 1.03
N PHE A 162 5.62 -13.23 0.55
CA PHE A 162 6.18 -13.76 -0.68
C PHE A 162 5.73 -12.97 -1.92
N LEU A 163 4.43 -12.72 -2.08
CA LEU A 163 3.91 -11.88 -3.18
C LEU A 163 4.49 -10.46 -3.13
N GLY A 164 4.61 -9.90 -1.92
CA GLY A 164 5.23 -8.60 -1.70
C GLY A 164 6.69 -8.53 -2.16
N THR A 165 7.41 -9.63 -1.95
CA THR A 165 8.79 -9.82 -2.41
C THR A 165 8.86 -9.95 -3.93
N LEU A 166 8.01 -10.78 -4.53
CA LEU A 166 8.02 -11.03 -5.97
C LEU A 166 7.79 -9.76 -6.79
N TYR A 167 6.86 -8.89 -6.39
CA TYR A 167 6.61 -7.66 -7.14
C TYR A 167 7.77 -6.66 -7.05
N SER A 168 8.66 -6.79 -6.06
CA SER A 168 9.79 -5.88 -5.84
C SER A 168 11.03 -6.29 -6.63
N ILE A 169 11.21 -7.58 -6.94
CA ILE A 169 12.41 -8.09 -7.60
C ILE A 169 12.36 -7.78 -9.11
N PRO A 170 13.33 -7.05 -9.70
CA PRO A 170 13.27 -6.63 -11.10
C PRO A 170 13.11 -7.76 -12.13
N SER A 171 13.75 -8.92 -11.91
CA SER A 171 13.66 -10.07 -12.82
C SER A 171 12.29 -10.74 -12.82
N VAL A 172 11.52 -10.63 -11.72
CA VAL A 172 10.19 -11.23 -11.57
C VAL A 172 9.08 -10.21 -11.80
N ARG A 173 9.28 -8.97 -11.35
CA ARG A 173 8.40 -7.81 -11.60
C ARG A 173 8.16 -7.63 -13.10
N GLY A 174 9.09 -8.11 -13.94
CA GLY A 174 8.91 -8.40 -15.35
C GLY A 174 8.20 -7.27 -16.07
N LYS A 175 8.99 -6.29 -16.58
CA LYS A 175 8.55 -5.10 -17.33
C LYS A 175 7.04 -5.12 -17.64
N ASN A 176 6.26 -4.40 -16.83
CA ASN A 176 4.99 -3.79 -17.25
C ASN A 176 3.63 -4.47 -16.95
N SER A 177 3.41 -5.09 -15.79
CA SER A 177 2.03 -5.30 -15.30
C SER A 177 1.72 -4.44 -14.07
N ALA A 178 1.46 -3.14 -14.29
CA ALA A 178 0.90 -2.28 -13.24
C ALA A 178 -0.37 -2.88 -12.61
N MET A 179 -1.12 -3.63 -13.43
CA MET A 179 -2.27 -4.42 -12.98
C MET A 179 -1.89 -5.50 -11.97
N TYR A 180 -0.80 -6.27 -12.21
CA TYR A 180 -0.31 -7.26 -11.24
C TYR A 180 0.08 -6.60 -9.93
N THR A 181 0.79 -5.46 -9.96
CA THR A 181 1.14 -4.72 -8.74
C THR A 181 -0.11 -4.24 -7.99
N CYS A 182 -1.10 -3.69 -8.68
CA CYS A 182 -2.37 -3.28 -8.08
C CYS A 182 -3.10 -4.48 -7.46
N MET A 183 -3.20 -5.60 -8.18
CA MET A 183 -3.84 -6.83 -7.69
C MET A 183 -3.10 -7.41 -6.48
N ALA A 184 -1.77 -7.48 -6.50
CA ALA A 184 -0.97 -8.00 -5.39
C ALA A 184 -1.14 -7.14 -4.13
N ILE A 185 -1.06 -5.80 -4.25
CA ILE A 185 -1.26 -4.88 -3.13
C ILE A 185 -2.69 -4.98 -2.59
N THR A 186 -3.69 -4.98 -3.48
CA THR A 186 -5.10 -5.09 -3.12
C THR A 186 -5.41 -6.43 -2.44
N PHE A 187 -4.88 -7.52 -2.96
CA PHE A 187 -5.08 -8.84 -2.36
C PHE A 187 -4.41 -8.93 -0.98
N CYS A 188 -3.16 -8.49 -0.85
CA CYS A 188 -2.42 -8.58 0.41
C CYS A 188 -3.01 -7.67 1.50
N ARG A 189 -3.25 -6.38 1.19
CA ARG A 189 -3.71 -5.41 2.20
C ARG A 189 -5.24 -5.31 2.29
N GLY A 190 -5.95 -5.55 1.20
CA GLY A 190 -7.41 -5.44 1.13
C GLY A 190 -8.14 -6.74 1.51
N VAL A 191 -7.52 -7.91 1.29
CA VAL A 191 -8.13 -9.22 1.57
C VAL A 191 -7.42 -9.96 2.68
N ILE A 192 -6.15 -10.35 2.46
CA ILE A 192 -5.41 -11.20 3.39
C ILE A 192 -5.32 -10.56 4.77
N PHE A 193 -4.86 -9.32 4.84
CA PHE A 193 -4.62 -8.63 6.10
C PHE A 193 -5.87 -8.53 7.00
N PRO A 194 -6.99 -7.90 6.58
CA PRO A 194 -8.19 -7.82 7.42
C PRO A 194 -8.77 -9.20 7.75
N THR A 195 -8.72 -10.16 6.82
CA THR A 195 -9.18 -11.54 7.06
C THR A 195 -8.36 -12.22 8.15
N CYS A 196 -7.04 -12.11 8.10
CA CYS A 196 -6.16 -12.73 9.08
C CYS A 196 -6.32 -12.11 10.47
N ILE A 197 -6.49 -10.79 10.56
CA ILE A 197 -6.77 -10.16 11.85
C ILE A 197 -8.11 -10.66 12.41
N TYR A 198 -9.15 -10.68 11.57
CA TYR A 198 -10.47 -11.15 12.00
C TYR A 198 -10.44 -12.62 12.46
N ALA A 199 -9.81 -13.49 11.68
CA ALA A 199 -9.59 -14.90 12.01
C ALA A 199 -8.85 -15.05 13.35
N ASN A 200 -7.81 -14.25 13.59
CA ASN A 200 -7.06 -14.30 14.83
C ASN A 200 -7.95 -13.97 16.06
N VAL A 201 -8.86 -13.01 15.91
CA VAL A 201 -9.77 -12.63 17.00
C VAL A 201 -10.81 -13.72 17.22
N ILE A 202 -11.51 -14.16 16.18
CA ILE A 202 -12.61 -15.12 16.34
C ILE A 202 -12.14 -16.51 16.74
N ASP A 203 -10.91 -16.93 16.41
CA ASP A 203 -10.37 -18.19 16.93
C ASP A 203 -10.31 -18.23 18.47
N HIS A 204 -10.13 -17.07 19.12
CA HIS A 204 -10.14 -16.97 20.58
C HIS A 204 -11.55 -16.85 21.17
N PHE A 205 -12.43 -16.09 20.54
CA PHE A 205 -13.74 -15.72 21.12
C PHE A 205 -14.92 -16.54 20.59
N ARG A 206 -14.80 -17.12 19.39
CA ARG A 206 -15.83 -17.90 18.70
C ARG A 206 -15.20 -19.06 17.90
N PRO A 207 -14.55 -20.03 18.56
CA PRO A 207 -13.88 -21.13 17.88
C PRO A 207 -14.83 -21.87 16.92
N GLY A 208 -14.39 -22.10 15.69
CA GLY A 208 -15.20 -22.76 14.64
C GLY A 208 -16.17 -21.85 13.88
N ALA A 209 -16.24 -20.55 14.21
CA ALA A 209 -17.01 -19.59 13.44
C ALA A 209 -16.41 -19.37 12.04
N SER A 210 -17.27 -19.02 11.07
CA SER A 210 -16.84 -18.66 9.72
C SER A 210 -15.97 -17.40 9.73
N TYR A 211 -14.88 -17.44 8.97
CA TYR A 211 -14.03 -16.27 8.71
C TYR A 211 -14.65 -15.29 7.70
N LEU A 212 -15.80 -15.65 7.11
CA LEU A 212 -16.60 -14.84 6.21
C LEU A 212 -17.93 -14.47 6.89
N ALA A 213 -17.85 -13.67 7.95
CA ALA A 213 -19.02 -13.13 8.63
C ALA A 213 -19.44 -11.78 8.03
N PRO A 214 -20.73 -11.40 8.09
CA PRO A 214 -21.21 -10.11 7.58
C PRO A 214 -20.41 -8.91 8.13
N ASP A 215 -20.01 -8.97 9.40
CA ASP A 215 -19.26 -7.90 10.08
C ASP A 215 -17.91 -7.60 9.41
N ILE A 216 -17.20 -8.64 8.95
CA ILE A 216 -15.88 -8.50 8.30
C ILE A 216 -16.02 -8.30 6.79
N SER A 217 -17.09 -8.80 6.17
CA SER A 217 -17.31 -8.69 4.73
C SER A 217 -17.35 -7.23 4.27
N TYR A 218 -17.99 -6.33 5.02
CA TYR A 218 -17.95 -4.90 4.71
C TYR A 218 -16.52 -4.33 4.79
N VAL A 219 -15.79 -4.63 5.87
CA VAL A 219 -14.42 -4.13 6.05
C VAL A 219 -13.50 -4.62 4.93
N ILE A 220 -13.62 -5.90 4.54
CA ILE A 220 -12.87 -6.47 3.41
C ILE A 220 -13.26 -5.76 2.11
N LEU A 221 -14.56 -5.59 1.84
CA LEU A 221 -15.03 -4.93 0.63
C LEU A 221 -14.51 -3.49 0.56
N PHE A 222 -14.72 -2.70 1.62
CA PHE A 222 -14.18 -1.35 1.73
C PHE A 222 -12.67 -1.33 1.50
N SER A 223 -11.93 -2.23 2.17
CA SER A 223 -10.48 -2.32 2.06
C SER A 223 -10.03 -2.68 0.65
N ILE A 224 -10.71 -3.58 -0.06
CA ILE A 224 -10.42 -3.92 -1.46
C ILE A 224 -10.49 -2.66 -2.33
N PHE A 225 -11.61 -1.94 -2.29
CA PHE A 225 -11.80 -0.76 -3.12
C PHE A 225 -10.82 0.36 -2.75
N TRP A 226 -10.65 0.63 -1.45
CA TRP A 226 -9.78 1.70 -0.99
C TRP A 226 -8.30 1.41 -1.26
N VAL A 227 -7.85 0.18 -1.01
CA VAL A 227 -6.47 -0.24 -1.29
C VAL A 227 -6.21 -0.28 -2.79
N LEU A 228 -7.19 -0.70 -3.61
CA LEU A 228 -7.07 -0.62 -5.07
C LEU A 228 -6.82 0.82 -5.52
N ALA A 229 -7.63 1.77 -5.04
CA ALA A 229 -7.42 3.19 -5.33
C ALA A 229 -6.06 3.69 -4.84
N ILE A 230 -5.63 3.36 -3.62
CA ILE A 230 -4.29 3.69 -3.08
C ILE A 230 -3.18 3.12 -3.97
N SER A 231 -3.34 1.87 -4.44
CA SER A 231 -2.34 1.19 -5.26
C SER A 231 -2.14 1.86 -6.62
N ILE A 232 -3.16 2.56 -7.13
CA ILE A 232 -3.09 3.35 -8.36
C ILE A 232 -2.63 4.78 -8.06
N PHE A 233 -3.17 5.40 -6.99
CA PHE A 233 -2.82 6.76 -6.59
C PHE A 233 -1.33 6.93 -6.26
N LYS A 234 -0.68 5.89 -5.73
CA LYS A 234 0.75 5.92 -5.41
C LYS A 234 1.61 6.22 -6.65
N ASP A 235 1.14 5.87 -7.85
CA ASP A 235 1.89 6.01 -9.11
C ASP A 235 1.71 7.42 -9.73
N LEU A 236 0.70 8.20 -9.33
CA LEU A 236 0.49 9.57 -9.83
C LEU A 236 1.70 10.50 -9.64
N PRO A 237 2.31 10.60 -8.43
CA PRO A 237 3.50 11.44 -8.25
C PRO A 237 4.77 10.87 -8.88
N ASP A 238 4.73 9.63 -9.38
CA ASP A 238 5.89 8.84 -9.81
C ASP A 238 6.07 8.80 -11.35
N VAL A 239 5.15 9.42 -12.10
CA VAL A 239 5.14 9.49 -13.57
C VAL A 239 6.49 9.81 -14.21
N LYS A 240 7.25 10.78 -13.64
CA LYS A 240 8.55 11.20 -14.21
C LYS A 240 9.61 10.11 -14.09
N GLY A 241 9.75 9.49 -12.92
CA GLY A 241 10.72 8.41 -12.72
C GLY A 241 10.33 7.12 -13.45
N ASP A 242 9.03 6.82 -13.53
CA ASP A 242 8.51 5.67 -14.28
C ASP A 242 8.85 5.77 -15.77
N LEU A 243 8.62 6.94 -16.36
CA LEU A 243 8.95 7.21 -17.76
C LEU A 243 10.47 7.09 -18.03
N ALA A 244 11.29 7.64 -17.13
CA ALA A 244 12.75 7.63 -17.27
C ALA A 244 13.35 6.21 -17.24
N HIS A 245 12.72 5.27 -16.53
CA HIS A 245 13.17 3.89 -16.39
C HIS A 245 12.37 2.90 -17.28
N GLY A 246 11.60 3.41 -18.25
CA GLY A 246 10.90 2.59 -19.24
C GLY A 246 9.67 1.85 -18.70
N SER A 247 9.13 2.24 -17.54
CA SER A 247 7.87 1.73 -16.99
C SER A 247 6.70 2.47 -17.61
N SER A 248 6.29 2.09 -18.83
CA SER A 248 5.25 2.80 -19.59
C SER A 248 3.80 2.41 -19.27
N ASN A 249 3.58 1.37 -18.45
CA ASN A 249 2.27 0.73 -18.30
C ASN A 249 1.52 1.12 -17.03
N THR A 250 1.95 2.15 -16.28
CA THR A 250 1.15 2.67 -15.17
C THR A 250 -0.09 3.40 -15.70
N LEU A 251 -1.20 3.36 -14.96
CA LEU A 251 -2.43 4.03 -15.39
C LEU A 251 -2.25 5.55 -15.66
N PRO A 252 -1.48 6.30 -14.86
CA PRO A 252 -1.21 7.72 -15.15
C PRO A 252 -0.56 7.96 -16.51
N LEU A 253 0.27 7.02 -16.99
CA LEU A 253 0.96 7.10 -18.29
C LEU A 253 0.08 6.62 -19.45
N THR A 254 -0.83 5.67 -19.22
CA THR A 254 -1.67 5.08 -20.29
C THR A 254 -2.95 5.84 -20.56
N ILE A 255 -3.66 6.28 -19.51
CA ILE A 255 -4.95 6.98 -19.63
C ILE A 255 -4.89 8.46 -19.22
N GLY A 256 -3.74 8.91 -18.72
CA GLY A 256 -3.48 10.28 -18.27
C GLY A 256 -3.91 10.55 -16.84
N ILE A 257 -3.15 11.43 -16.16
CA ILE A 257 -3.35 11.82 -14.75
C ILE A 257 -4.83 12.15 -14.42
N PRO A 258 -5.55 13.01 -15.19
CA PRO A 258 -6.93 13.37 -14.83
C PRO A 258 -7.90 12.19 -14.86
N ASN A 259 -7.76 11.28 -15.83
CA ASN A 259 -8.63 10.11 -15.93
C ASN A 259 -8.27 9.06 -14.89
N THR A 260 -6.99 8.91 -14.53
CA THR A 260 -6.57 8.07 -13.42
C THR A 260 -7.17 8.56 -12.10
N VAL A 261 -7.13 9.87 -11.82
CA VAL A 261 -7.77 10.42 -10.63
C VAL A 261 -9.28 10.16 -10.63
N ARG A 262 -9.98 10.45 -11.74
CA ARG A 262 -11.43 10.15 -11.87
C ARG A 262 -11.75 8.69 -11.57
N LEU A 263 -10.97 7.76 -12.12
CA LEU A 263 -11.12 6.33 -11.87
C LEU A 263 -10.93 6.01 -10.38
N CYS A 264 -9.86 6.47 -9.75
CA CYS A 264 -9.63 6.22 -8.34
C CYS A 264 -10.72 6.83 -7.46
N MET A 265 -11.21 8.03 -7.78
CA MET A 265 -12.32 8.65 -7.06
C MET A 265 -13.60 7.81 -7.20
N ALA A 266 -13.92 7.32 -8.40
CA ALA A 266 -15.08 6.44 -8.60
C ALA A 266 -14.96 5.15 -7.76
N ILE A 267 -13.78 4.55 -7.72
CA ILE A 267 -13.47 3.37 -6.88
C ILE A 267 -13.62 3.69 -5.38
N MET A 268 -13.22 4.88 -4.92
CA MET A 268 -13.32 5.26 -3.51
C MET A 268 -14.74 5.64 -3.09
N PHE A 269 -15.52 6.26 -3.99
CA PHE A 269 -16.92 6.58 -3.70
C PHE A 269 -17.82 5.35 -3.68
N SER A 270 -17.52 4.30 -4.46
CA SER A 270 -18.40 3.13 -4.55
C SER A 270 -18.66 2.41 -3.22
N PRO A 271 -17.67 2.09 -2.35
CA PRO A 271 -17.97 1.47 -1.06
C PRO A 271 -18.76 2.40 -0.12
N LEU A 272 -18.58 3.73 -0.22
CA LEU A 272 -19.30 4.73 0.58
C LEU A 272 -20.78 4.84 0.18
N VAL A 273 -21.08 4.74 -1.11
CA VAL A 273 -22.47 4.73 -1.59
C VAL A 273 -23.12 3.39 -1.25
N PHE A 274 -22.39 2.28 -1.42
CA PHE A 274 -22.90 0.94 -1.16
C PHE A 274 -23.28 0.72 0.31
N SER A 275 -22.46 1.17 1.25
CA SER A 275 -22.78 1.14 2.69
C SER A 275 -24.03 1.93 3.02
N MET A 276 -24.19 3.13 2.47
CA MET A 276 -25.37 3.97 2.71
C MET A 276 -26.67 3.30 2.25
N VAL A 277 -26.61 2.45 1.23
CA VAL A 277 -27.78 1.73 0.71
C VAL A 277 -28.08 0.46 1.51
N LEU A 278 -27.04 -0.30 1.89
CA LEU A 278 -27.22 -1.62 2.51
C LEU A 278 -27.33 -1.60 4.03
N THR A 279 -26.70 -0.65 4.71
CA THR A 279 -26.72 -0.55 6.18
C THR A 279 -26.99 0.90 6.63
N PRO A 280 -28.18 1.46 6.28
CA PRO A 280 -28.51 2.88 6.48
C PRO A 280 -28.80 3.21 7.95
N THR A 281 -27.81 3.08 8.83
CA THR A 281 -27.87 3.73 10.14
C THR A 281 -27.58 5.22 9.95
N THR A 282 -28.23 6.06 10.75
CA THR A 282 -27.99 7.52 10.72
C THR A 282 -26.51 7.86 10.89
N TYR A 283 -25.79 7.10 11.72
CA TYR A 283 -24.35 7.29 11.94
C TYR A 283 -23.50 6.92 10.72
N MET A 284 -23.76 5.78 10.07
CA MET A 284 -23.07 5.43 8.81
C MET A 284 -23.34 6.48 7.73
N LEU A 285 -24.58 6.93 7.59
CA LEU A 285 -24.95 7.94 6.59
C LEU A 285 -24.21 9.26 6.83
N ILE A 286 -24.24 9.79 8.06
CA ILE A 286 -23.53 11.03 8.40
C ILE A 286 -22.02 10.87 8.14
N TRP A 287 -21.45 9.76 8.59
CA TRP A 287 -20.01 9.51 8.48
C TRP A 287 -19.55 9.40 7.03
N HIS A 288 -20.17 8.52 6.24
CA HIS A 288 -19.77 8.33 4.85
C HIS A 288 -20.11 9.54 3.97
N THR A 289 -21.14 10.33 4.31
CA THR A 289 -21.41 11.61 3.63
C THR A 289 -20.31 12.62 3.92
N THR A 290 -19.84 12.68 5.17
CA THR A 290 -18.72 13.53 5.58
C THR A 290 -17.44 13.12 4.86
N LEU A 291 -17.14 11.82 4.82
CA LEU A 291 -15.96 11.28 4.13
C LEU A 291 -16.03 11.55 2.62
N ALA A 292 -17.19 11.36 2.00
CA ALA A 292 -17.43 11.68 0.59
C ALA A 292 -17.24 13.19 0.31
N ALA A 293 -17.71 14.06 1.20
CA ALA A 293 -17.53 15.50 1.06
C ALA A 293 -16.05 15.90 1.17
N VAL A 294 -15.30 15.33 2.13
CA VAL A 294 -13.84 15.56 2.26
C VAL A 294 -13.10 15.15 0.99
N LEU A 295 -13.42 13.97 0.44
CA LEU A 295 -12.87 13.48 -0.82
C LEU A 295 -13.22 14.42 -1.99
N ALA A 296 -14.47 14.85 -2.12
CA ALA A 296 -14.93 15.72 -3.19
C ALA A 296 -14.27 17.11 -3.12
N ILE A 297 -14.17 17.70 -1.93
CA ILE A 297 -13.51 19.00 -1.71
C ILE A 297 -12.03 18.90 -2.06
N GLY A 298 -11.33 17.88 -1.54
CA GLY A 298 -9.92 17.67 -1.85
C GLY A 298 -9.68 17.43 -3.34
N TRP A 299 -10.60 16.72 -4.01
CA TRP A 299 -10.52 16.47 -5.45
C TRP A 299 -10.75 17.74 -6.26
N ALA A 300 -11.71 18.58 -5.88
CA ALA A 300 -11.98 19.85 -6.54
C ALA A 300 -10.83 20.86 -6.43
N GLN A 301 -10.03 20.79 -5.36
CA GLN A 301 -8.87 21.66 -5.12
C GLN A 301 -7.56 21.13 -5.75
N MET A 302 -7.60 19.96 -6.39
CA MET A 302 -6.39 19.31 -6.91
C MET A 302 -5.88 19.99 -8.19
N ASP A 303 -4.61 20.37 -8.17
CA ASP A 303 -3.87 20.76 -9.37
C ASP A 303 -3.16 19.54 -9.97
N TYR A 304 -3.72 19.03 -11.08
CA TYR A 304 -3.21 17.85 -11.79
C TYR A 304 -1.80 18.03 -12.37
N THR A 305 -1.33 19.27 -12.53
CA THR A 305 -0.01 19.56 -13.08
C THR A 305 1.09 19.57 -12.01
N SER A 306 0.68 19.78 -10.75
CA SER A 306 1.60 19.87 -9.62
C SER A 306 1.78 18.53 -8.91
N LYS A 307 3.01 17.99 -9.00
CA LYS A 307 3.41 16.80 -8.24
C LYS A 307 3.19 16.97 -6.73
N ALA A 308 3.41 18.18 -6.21
CA ALA A 308 3.17 18.48 -4.80
C ALA A 308 1.68 18.38 -4.45
N SER A 309 0.79 18.89 -5.30
CA SER A 309 -0.66 18.76 -5.13
C SER A 309 -1.11 17.30 -5.17
N LEU A 310 -0.66 16.52 -6.16
CA LEU A 310 -0.95 15.08 -6.26
C LEU A 310 -0.46 14.31 -5.03
N THR A 311 0.76 14.60 -4.56
CA THR A 311 1.34 13.97 -3.37
C THR A 311 0.57 14.34 -2.11
N ALA A 312 0.18 15.62 -1.97
CA ALA A 312 -0.58 16.11 -0.82
C ALA A 312 -1.96 15.46 -0.77
N PHE A 313 -2.70 15.41 -1.88
CA PHE A 313 -3.99 14.73 -1.93
C PHE A 313 -3.87 13.25 -1.56
N TYR A 314 -2.90 12.54 -2.17
CA TYR A 314 -2.65 11.14 -1.84
C TYR A 314 -2.33 10.94 -0.35
N ARG A 315 -1.34 11.67 0.19
CA ARG A 315 -0.86 11.44 1.56
C ARG A 315 -1.77 12.00 2.65
N VAL A 316 -2.46 13.10 2.39
CA VAL A 316 -3.27 13.80 3.39
C VAL A 316 -4.73 13.40 3.24
N VAL A 317 -5.31 13.51 2.05
CA VAL A 317 -6.75 13.27 1.89
C VAL A 317 -7.04 11.77 1.86
N VAL A 318 -6.40 11.01 0.95
CA VAL A 318 -6.71 9.58 0.75
C VAL A 318 -6.35 8.73 1.97
N TRP A 319 -5.14 8.90 2.52
CA TRP A 319 -4.68 8.13 3.67
C TRP A 319 -5.37 8.51 4.98
N ASN A 320 -5.58 9.81 5.28
CA ASN A 320 -6.29 10.17 6.51
C ASN A 320 -7.75 9.74 6.47
N SER A 321 -8.39 9.78 5.29
CA SER A 321 -9.74 9.25 5.11
C SER A 321 -9.81 7.76 5.43
N LEU A 322 -8.80 6.98 5.02
CA LEU A 322 -8.69 5.56 5.40
C LEU A 322 -8.55 5.38 6.92
N TYR A 323 -7.69 6.18 7.57
CA TYR A 323 -7.50 6.09 9.02
C TYR A 323 -8.79 6.41 9.79
N LEU A 324 -9.49 7.46 9.36
CA LEU A 324 -10.74 7.88 9.99
C LEU A 324 -11.83 6.82 9.80
N GLU A 325 -11.92 6.18 8.64
CA GLU A 325 -12.84 5.05 8.44
C GLU A 325 -12.59 3.95 9.47
N TYR A 326 -11.33 3.51 9.64
CA TYR A 326 -11.01 2.48 10.64
C TYR A 326 -11.29 2.92 12.08
N LEU A 327 -11.14 4.21 12.40
CA LEU A 327 -11.48 4.73 13.73
C LEU A 327 -12.99 4.77 14.01
N LEU A 328 -13.82 4.87 12.98
CA LEU A 328 -15.26 5.08 13.14
C LEU A 328 -16.11 3.85 12.82
N LEU A 329 -15.58 2.91 12.05
CA LEU A 329 -16.25 1.65 11.73
C LEU A 329 -16.79 0.90 12.95
N PRO A 330 -16.04 0.73 14.06
CA PRO A 330 -16.56 0.00 15.21
C PRO A 330 -17.68 0.74 15.95
N VAL A 331 -17.73 2.08 15.86
CA VAL A 331 -18.78 2.89 16.49
C VAL A 331 -20.12 2.62 15.82
N THR A 332 -20.15 2.56 14.50
CA THR A 332 -21.37 2.36 13.73
C THR A 332 -21.91 0.92 13.83
N ALA A 333 -21.03 -0.08 13.92
CA ALA A 333 -21.43 -1.47 14.13
C ALA A 333 -22.03 -1.74 15.51
N SER A 334 -21.52 -1.10 16.57
CA SER A 334 -22.11 -1.21 17.91
C SER A 334 -23.54 -0.67 17.97
N VAL A 335 -23.81 0.44 17.27
CA VAL A 335 -25.15 1.03 17.24
C VAL A 335 -26.13 0.16 16.45
N ALA A 336 -25.69 -0.45 15.34
CA ALA A 336 -26.55 -1.33 14.54
C ALA A 336 -27.03 -2.57 15.33
N ARG A 337 -26.22 -3.10 16.25
CA ARG A 337 -26.60 -4.25 17.10
C ARG A 337 -27.46 -3.91 18.30
N LEU A 338 -27.51 -2.65 18.73
CA LEU A 338 -28.39 -2.19 19.81
C LEU A 338 -29.79 -1.81 19.31
N ALA A 339 -29.97 -1.71 17.98
CA ALA A 339 -31.23 -1.35 17.33
C ALA A 339 -32.11 -2.57 16.97
N PHE A 340 -31.67 -3.79 17.31
CA PHE A 340 -32.37 -5.07 17.15
C PHE A 340 -32.30 -5.85 18.46
#